data_AF-A0AAE9IXR6-F1
#
_entry.id   AF-A0AAE9IXR6-F1
#
_cell.length_a   1.000
_cell.length_b   1.000
_cell.length_c   1.000
_cell.angle_alpha   90.00
_cell.angle_beta   90.00
_cell.angle_gamma   90.00
#
_symmetry.space_group_name_H-M   'P 1'
#
loop_
_entity.id
_entity.type
_entity.pdbx_description
1 polymer ?
#
loop_
_entity_poly.entity_id
_entity_poly.type
_entity_poly.pdbx_seq_one_letter_code
_entity_poly.pdbx_strand_id
1 'polypeptide(L)'
;MILSIFLIFLLSSTAFSVSGDCDGHFSYENSCNKLTLEFIAQWVSHRPIPSMKIASNIGDDCIRALSCTKMINCPEKDQEISKKIADIAEMCTGIYAFGSAFGKCIRIIQSKESSKDYPCLQYWDNVNQSPTCEFFGLDFDCAQMLVENQCGMYALKQMNDNKNFIADFFGCKLSSTINRMESKKIGSSEKDDDRQIGFLRESE
;
A
#
# COMPACT_ATOMS: atom_id res chain seq x y z
N MET A 1 0.94 12.35 61.21
CA MET A 1 0.23 12.13 59.93
C MET A 1 -0.03 13.52 59.36
N ILE A 2 0.54 14.04 58.27
CA ILE A 2 1.02 13.51 56.99
C ILE A 2 1.97 14.61 56.49
N LEU A 3 3.30 14.49 56.62
CA LEU A 3 4.19 15.49 56.00
C LEU A 3 5.65 15.02 55.81
N SER A 4 5.90 13.72 55.64
CA SER A 4 7.28 13.23 55.46
C SER A 4 7.43 12.09 54.44
N ILE A 5 6.41 11.81 53.63
CA ILE A 5 6.47 10.75 52.60
C ILE A 5 6.69 11.33 51.18
N PHE A 6 6.55 12.65 50.98
CA PHE A 6 6.65 13.26 49.65
C PHE A 6 8.07 13.60 49.16
N LEU A 7 9.11 13.41 49.98
CA LEU A 7 10.49 13.81 49.64
C LEU A 7 11.45 12.65 49.31
N ILE A 8 11.00 11.39 49.41
CA ILE A 8 11.83 10.22 49.05
C ILE A 8 11.60 9.79 47.58
N PHE A 9 10.52 10.26 46.94
CA PHE A 9 10.26 10.01 45.51
C PHE A 9 10.93 10.99 44.55
N LEU A 10 11.74 11.93 45.06
CA LEU A 10 12.43 12.95 44.25
C LEU A 10 13.92 12.65 44.02
N LEU A 11 14.46 11.54 44.52
CA LEU A 11 15.91 11.25 44.47
C LEU A 11 16.28 9.84 43.98
N SER A 12 15.34 9.09 43.40
CA SER A 12 15.59 7.79 42.78
C SER A 12 14.93 7.69 41.41
N SER A 13 15.33 8.59 40.52
CA SER A 13 15.37 8.25 39.10
C SER A 13 16.76 8.62 38.64
N THR A 14 17.68 7.72 38.96
CA THR A 14 18.84 7.45 38.11
C THR A 14 18.47 7.76 36.69
N ALA A 15 19.28 8.60 36.06
CA ALA A 15 19.30 8.77 34.63
C ALA A 15 19.19 7.39 33.97
N PHE A 16 17.97 7.03 33.55
CA PHE A 16 17.82 6.16 32.43
C PHE A 16 18.24 7.06 31.27
N SER A 17 19.53 7.05 30.94
CA SER A 17 19.89 7.02 29.54
C SER A 17 19.19 5.79 28.96
N VAL A 18 17.90 5.94 28.65
CA VAL A 18 17.27 5.14 27.61
C VAL A 18 18.11 5.50 26.40
N SER A 19 19.10 4.65 26.12
CA SER A 19 19.75 4.55 24.83
C SER A 19 18.66 4.17 23.83
N GLY A 20 17.78 5.13 23.53
CA GLY A 20 16.66 5.02 22.60
C GLY A 20 17.10 5.24 21.16
N ASP A 21 18.39 5.16 20.90
CA ASP A 21 18.94 5.19 19.57
C ASP A 21 19.11 3.76 19.09
N CYS A 22 18.18 3.36 18.23
CA CYS A 22 18.41 2.28 17.29
C CYS A 22 19.51 2.74 16.32
N ASP A 23 20.76 2.78 16.79
CA ASP A 23 21.90 3.30 16.03
C ASP A 23 22.03 2.51 14.72
N GLY A 24 22.02 3.22 13.58
CA GLY A 24 22.05 2.64 12.24
C GLY A 24 20.69 2.18 11.67
N HIS A 25 19.63 2.08 12.50
CA HIS A 25 18.27 1.76 12.05
C HIS A 25 17.77 2.75 11.02
N PHE A 26 17.95 4.05 11.25
CA PHE A 26 17.42 5.08 10.36
C PHE A 26 17.97 4.97 8.93
N SER A 27 19.25 4.64 8.76
CA SER A 27 19.85 4.47 7.43
C SER A 27 19.32 3.23 6.71
N TYR A 28 19.18 2.11 7.44
CA TYR A 28 18.66 0.86 6.88
C TYR A 28 17.16 0.96 6.60
N GLU A 29 16.40 1.51 7.53
CA GLU A 29 14.97 1.79 7.37
C GLU A 29 14.71 2.72 6.18
N ASN A 30 15.50 3.79 6.01
CA ASN A 30 15.37 4.68 4.86
C ASN A 30 15.61 3.95 3.53
N SER A 31 16.56 3.01 3.51
CA SER A 31 16.81 2.18 2.34
C SER A 31 15.61 1.27 2.02
N CYS A 32 15.00 0.66 3.04
CA CYS A 32 13.77 -0.12 2.85
C CYS A 32 12.57 0.75 2.44
N ASN A 33 12.42 1.94 3.03
CA ASN A 33 11.39 2.92 2.67
C ASN A 33 11.51 3.34 1.20
N LYS A 34 12.72 3.54 0.71
CA LYS A 34 12.97 3.86 -0.69
C LYS A 34 12.45 2.75 -1.61
N LEU A 35 12.77 1.48 -1.32
CA LEU A 35 12.23 0.34 -2.07
C LEU A 35 10.70 0.32 -2.04
N THR A 36 10.10 0.58 -0.87
CA THR A 36 8.64 0.66 -0.74
C THR A 36 8.04 1.74 -1.63
N LEU A 37 8.58 2.95 -1.58
CA LEU A 37 8.09 4.07 -2.39
C LEU A 37 8.29 3.83 -3.89
N GLU A 38 9.38 3.16 -4.28
CA GLU A 38 9.67 2.81 -5.67
C GLU A 38 8.61 1.86 -6.25
N PHE A 39 8.31 0.74 -5.58
CA PHE A 39 7.31 -0.19 -6.12
C PHE A 39 5.89 0.42 -6.10
N ILE A 40 5.57 1.26 -5.11
CA ILE A 40 4.29 1.99 -5.07
C ILE A 40 4.18 2.93 -6.27
N ALA A 41 5.22 3.70 -6.54
CA ALA A 41 5.24 4.61 -7.68
C ALA A 41 5.09 3.87 -9.01
N GLN A 42 5.76 2.71 -9.16
CA GLN A 42 5.58 1.83 -10.31
C GLN A 42 4.16 1.28 -10.40
N TRP A 43 3.55 0.86 -9.29
CA TRP A 43 2.20 0.31 -9.26
C TRP A 43 1.16 1.34 -9.74
N VAL A 44 1.26 2.56 -9.20
CA VAL A 44 0.31 3.65 -9.49
C VAL A 44 0.44 4.15 -10.93
N SER A 45 1.64 4.12 -11.51
CA SER A 45 1.86 4.57 -12.90
C SER A 45 1.26 3.64 -13.97
N HIS A 46 0.81 2.44 -13.58
CA HIS A 46 0.22 1.44 -14.49
C HIS A 46 -1.29 1.28 -14.33
N ARG A 47 -1.98 2.27 -13.75
CA ARG A 47 -3.44 2.38 -13.82
C ARG A 47 -3.91 2.56 -15.29
N PRO A 48 -5.12 2.12 -15.67
CA PRO A 48 -6.14 1.53 -14.81
C PRO A 48 -5.92 0.04 -14.52
N ILE A 49 -5.25 -0.71 -15.40
CA ILE A 49 -4.99 -2.15 -15.21
C ILE A 49 -3.59 -2.48 -15.75
N PRO A 50 -2.65 -2.97 -14.91
CA PRO A 50 -1.34 -3.38 -15.37
C PRO A 50 -1.43 -4.69 -16.17
N SER A 51 -0.51 -4.88 -17.11
CA SER A 51 -0.32 -6.22 -17.69
C SER A 51 0.18 -7.19 -16.61
N MET A 52 -0.15 -8.49 -16.75
CA MET A 52 0.32 -9.52 -15.83
C MET A 52 1.84 -9.51 -15.64
N LYS A 53 2.60 -9.29 -16.72
CA LYS A 53 4.06 -9.22 -16.67
C LYS A 53 4.53 -8.06 -15.81
N ILE A 54 3.90 -6.90 -15.95
CA ILE A 54 4.24 -5.71 -15.16
C ILE A 54 3.87 -5.92 -13.70
N ALA A 55 2.66 -6.41 -13.42
CA ALA A 55 2.22 -6.72 -12.06
C ALA A 55 3.12 -7.75 -11.36
N SER A 56 3.57 -8.79 -12.08
CA SER A 56 4.52 -9.77 -11.53
C SER A 56 5.86 -9.14 -11.17
N ASN A 57 6.42 -8.31 -12.07
CA ASN A 57 7.70 -7.64 -11.82
C ASN A 57 7.61 -6.69 -10.61
N ILE A 58 6.53 -5.91 -10.51
CA ILE A 58 6.29 -5.03 -9.36
C ILE A 58 6.05 -5.86 -8.09
N GLY A 59 5.42 -7.02 -8.21
CA GLY A 59 5.27 -7.99 -7.13
C GLY A 59 6.61 -8.45 -6.56
N ASP A 60 7.58 -8.76 -7.43
CA ASP A 60 8.94 -9.12 -7.02
C ASP A 60 9.62 -7.95 -6.28
N ASP A 61 9.48 -6.72 -6.78
CA ASP A 61 9.99 -5.50 -6.12
C ASP A 61 9.36 -5.30 -4.73
N CYS A 62 8.06 -5.54 -4.61
CA CYS A 62 7.36 -5.48 -3.33
C CYS A 62 7.89 -6.52 -2.34
N ILE A 63 8.12 -7.76 -2.77
CA ILE A 63 8.69 -8.82 -1.91
C ILE A 63 10.11 -8.46 -1.45
N ARG A 64 10.90 -7.78 -2.29
CA ARG A 64 12.21 -7.24 -1.89
C ARG A 64 12.07 -6.18 -0.80
N ALA A 65 11.14 -5.23 -0.95
CA ALA A 65 10.87 -4.21 0.06
C ALA A 65 10.35 -4.81 1.38
N LEU A 66 9.47 -5.82 1.30
CA LEU A 66 8.96 -6.56 2.46
C LEU A 66 10.09 -7.28 3.21
N SER A 67 10.95 -7.97 2.47
CA SER A 67 12.11 -8.68 3.03
C SER A 67 13.07 -7.72 3.72
N CYS A 68 13.36 -6.56 3.09
CA CYS A 68 14.16 -5.50 3.70
C CYS A 68 13.55 -5.04 5.03
N THR A 69 12.25 -4.74 5.05
CA THR A 69 11.57 -4.24 6.25
C THR A 69 11.56 -5.27 7.38
N LYS A 70 11.43 -6.56 7.08
CA LYS A 70 11.49 -7.65 8.08
C LYS A 70 12.86 -7.80 8.74
N MET A 71 13.92 -7.30 8.13
CA MET A 71 15.28 -7.34 8.69
C MET A 71 15.57 -6.16 9.62
N ILE A 72 14.67 -5.18 9.71
CA ILE A 72 14.80 -4.06 10.63
C ILE A 72 14.67 -4.59 12.06
N ASN A 73 15.72 -4.41 12.86
CA ASN A 73 15.74 -4.82 14.27
C ASN A 73 15.83 -3.57 15.16
N CYS A 74 14.69 -3.16 15.72
CA CYS A 74 14.58 -2.04 16.65
C CYS A 74 13.41 -2.34 17.61
N PRO A 75 13.66 -3.06 18.72
CA PRO A 75 12.63 -3.49 19.67
C PRO A 75 11.75 -2.35 20.19
N GLU A 76 12.31 -1.14 20.32
CA GLU A 76 11.63 0.08 20.74
C GLU A 76 10.55 0.53 19.74
N LYS A 77 10.63 0.08 18.49
CA LYS A 77 9.72 0.39 17.37
C LYS A 77 9.00 -0.84 16.82
N ASP A 78 9.03 -1.97 17.52
CA ASP A 78 8.52 -3.25 17.03
C ASP A 78 7.06 -3.19 16.56
N GLN A 79 6.20 -2.46 17.27
CA GLN A 79 4.80 -2.27 16.85
C GLN A 79 4.66 -1.50 15.52
N GLU A 80 5.49 -0.47 15.30
CA GLU A 80 5.47 0.33 14.07
C GLU A 80 6.02 -0.49 12.90
N ILE A 81 7.12 -1.21 13.11
CA ILE A 81 7.74 -2.10 12.12
C ILE A 81 6.77 -3.23 11.76
N SER A 82 6.15 -3.88 12.75
CA SER A 82 5.17 -4.96 12.55
C SER A 82 3.98 -4.49 11.72
N LYS A 83 3.46 -3.30 12.00
CA LYS A 83 2.39 -2.70 11.20
C LYS A 83 2.83 -2.45 9.76
N LYS A 84 4.02 -1.87 9.57
CA LYS A 84 4.58 -1.62 8.23
C LYS A 84 4.80 -2.91 7.44
N ILE A 85 5.25 -3.98 8.09
CA ILE A 85 5.37 -5.32 7.50
C ILE A 85 4.00 -5.82 7.03
N ALA A 86 2.97 -5.70 7.87
CA ALA A 86 1.60 -6.10 7.52
C ALA A 86 1.07 -5.30 6.32
N ASP A 87 1.22 -3.97 6.37
CA ASP A 87 0.81 -3.06 5.30
C ASP A 87 1.50 -3.41 3.96
N ILE A 88 2.82 -3.61 3.95
CA ILE A 88 3.56 -3.99 2.74
C ILE A 88 3.15 -5.39 2.28
N ALA A 89 2.95 -6.35 3.19
CA ALA A 89 2.55 -7.71 2.83
C ALA A 89 1.16 -7.77 2.17
N GLU A 90 0.20 -6.98 2.66
CA GLU A 90 -1.10 -6.81 2.03
C GLU A 90 -0.94 -6.27 0.60
N MET A 91 -0.13 -5.23 0.42
CA MET A 91 0.15 -4.67 -0.90
C MET A 91 0.80 -5.69 -1.83
N CYS A 92 1.81 -6.43 -1.38
CA CYS A 92 2.48 -7.42 -2.22
C CYS A 92 1.51 -8.52 -2.67
N THR A 93 0.65 -8.99 -1.75
CA THR A 93 -0.34 -10.03 -2.07
C THR A 93 -1.35 -9.53 -3.10
N GLY A 94 -1.82 -8.29 -2.94
CA GLY A 94 -2.70 -7.63 -3.89
C GLY A 94 -2.08 -7.47 -5.27
N ILE A 95 -0.86 -6.95 -5.35
CA ILE A 95 -0.10 -6.78 -6.61
C ILE A 95 0.11 -8.14 -7.29
N TYR A 96 0.48 -9.17 -6.54
CA TYR A 96 0.69 -10.52 -7.08
C TYR A 96 -0.58 -11.15 -7.66
N ALA A 97 -1.76 -10.82 -7.13
CA ALA A 97 -3.03 -11.28 -7.69
C ALA A 97 -3.20 -10.82 -9.16
N PHE A 98 -2.82 -9.58 -9.48
CA PHE A 98 -2.79 -9.06 -10.85
C PHE A 98 -1.68 -9.69 -11.71
N GLY A 99 -0.61 -10.20 -11.11
CA GLY A 99 0.43 -10.98 -11.80
C GLY A 99 0.05 -12.46 -12.05
N SER A 100 -1.09 -12.92 -11.52
CA SER A 100 -1.45 -14.34 -11.45
C SER A 100 -2.76 -14.67 -12.17
N ALA A 101 -3.47 -15.71 -11.72
CA ALA A 101 -4.69 -16.21 -12.36
C ALA A 101 -5.80 -15.15 -12.39
N PHE A 102 -5.94 -14.34 -11.34
CA PHE A 102 -6.89 -13.23 -11.34
C PHE A 102 -6.56 -12.18 -12.42
N GLY A 103 -5.31 -11.73 -12.52
CA GLY A 103 -4.90 -10.81 -13.60
C GLY A 103 -5.10 -11.37 -15.00
N LYS A 104 -4.88 -12.68 -15.20
CA LYS A 104 -5.24 -13.37 -16.45
C LYS A 104 -6.74 -13.32 -16.72
N CYS A 105 -7.54 -13.50 -15.66
CA CYS A 105 -8.99 -13.50 -15.74
C CYS A 105 -9.56 -12.16 -16.20
N ILE A 106 -8.99 -11.04 -15.72
CA ILE A 106 -9.39 -9.69 -16.14
C ILE A 106 -9.40 -9.57 -17.66
N ARG A 107 -8.37 -10.05 -18.35
CA ARG A 107 -8.29 -10.01 -19.81
C ARG A 107 -9.37 -10.86 -20.50
N ILE A 108 -9.75 -11.98 -19.89
CA ILE A 108 -10.83 -12.85 -20.40
C ILE A 108 -12.15 -12.10 -20.26
N ILE A 109 -12.42 -11.53 -19.08
CA ILE A 109 -13.63 -10.74 -18.80
C ILE A 109 -13.76 -9.56 -19.77
N GLN A 110 -12.68 -8.80 -19.96
CA GLN A 110 -12.62 -7.67 -20.89
C GLN A 110 -12.87 -8.07 -22.35
N SER A 111 -12.62 -9.32 -22.73
CA SER A 111 -12.86 -9.79 -24.10
C SER A 111 -14.28 -10.28 -24.35
N LYS A 112 -15.15 -10.30 -23.32
CA LYS A 112 -16.53 -10.78 -23.42
C LYS A 112 -17.48 -9.64 -23.74
N GLU A 113 -18.48 -9.95 -24.56
CA GLU A 113 -19.63 -9.07 -24.74
C GLU A 113 -20.57 -9.17 -23.55
N SER A 114 -21.29 -8.09 -23.28
CA SER A 114 -22.34 -8.05 -22.25
C SER A 114 -23.33 -9.20 -22.44
N SER A 115 -23.65 -9.90 -21.37
CA SER A 115 -24.53 -11.08 -21.39
C SER A 115 -25.62 -10.95 -20.33
N LYS A 116 -26.81 -11.50 -20.63
CA LYS A 116 -27.88 -11.64 -19.64
C LYS A 116 -27.50 -12.56 -18.49
N ASP A 117 -26.58 -13.51 -18.73
CA ASP A 117 -26.09 -14.44 -17.70
C ASP A 117 -25.12 -13.74 -16.73
N TYR A 118 -24.48 -12.66 -17.18
CA TYR A 118 -23.50 -11.89 -16.41
C TYR A 118 -23.77 -10.39 -16.56
N PRO A 119 -24.84 -9.86 -15.93
CA PRO A 119 -25.22 -8.45 -16.05
C PRO A 119 -24.12 -7.48 -15.63
N CYS A 120 -23.26 -7.88 -14.68
CA CYS A 120 -22.10 -7.11 -14.22
C CYS A 120 -21.03 -6.85 -15.30
N LEU A 121 -21.08 -7.53 -16.45
CA LEU A 121 -20.20 -7.22 -17.59
C LEU A 121 -20.42 -5.81 -18.13
N GLN A 122 -21.59 -5.21 -17.91
CA GLN A 122 -21.86 -3.80 -18.24
C GLN A 122 -20.95 -2.81 -17.51
N TYR A 123 -20.25 -3.23 -16.45
CA TYR A 123 -19.27 -2.37 -15.77
C TYR A 123 -17.88 -2.47 -16.39
N TRP A 124 -17.71 -3.29 -17.45
CA TRP A 124 -16.46 -3.50 -18.19
C TRP A 124 -16.57 -3.01 -19.64
N ASP A 125 -17.37 -1.97 -19.88
CA ASP A 125 -17.72 -1.45 -21.21
C ASP A 125 -16.52 -1.01 -22.07
N ASN A 126 -15.34 -0.80 -21.46
CA ASN A 126 -14.13 -0.46 -22.17
C ASN A 126 -12.91 -1.22 -21.60
N VAL A 127 -12.27 -2.02 -22.45
CA VAL A 127 -11.05 -2.78 -22.14
C VAL A 127 -9.88 -1.90 -21.68
N ASN A 128 -9.94 -0.60 -21.94
CA ASN A 128 -8.91 0.38 -21.55
C ASN A 128 -9.31 1.22 -20.34
N GLN A 129 -10.42 0.93 -19.66
CA GLN A 129 -10.88 1.66 -18.47
C GLN A 129 -10.97 0.75 -17.25
N SER A 130 -10.90 1.38 -16.07
CA SER A 130 -11.26 0.71 -14.82
C SER A 130 -12.74 0.34 -14.84
N PRO A 131 -13.14 -0.81 -14.27
CA PRO A 131 -14.54 -1.04 -14.02
C PRO A 131 -15.09 -0.01 -13.02
N THR A 132 -16.40 0.21 -13.05
CA THR A 132 -17.05 1.11 -12.12
C THR A 132 -17.09 0.50 -10.70
N CYS A 133 -17.31 1.34 -9.69
CA CYS A 133 -17.30 0.88 -8.30
C CYS A 133 -18.50 0.01 -7.93
N GLU A 134 -19.58 0.12 -8.70
CA GLU A 134 -20.75 -0.75 -8.64
C GLU A 134 -20.37 -2.22 -8.88
N PHE A 135 -19.36 -2.50 -9.72
CA PHE A 135 -18.83 -3.85 -9.94
C PHE A 135 -18.30 -4.50 -8.65
N PHE A 136 -17.65 -3.70 -7.78
CA PHE A 136 -17.08 -4.21 -6.52
C PHE A 136 -18.03 -4.07 -5.31
N GLY A 137 -19.08 -3.27 -5.45
CA GLY A 137 -20.05 -2.96 -4.41
C GLY A 137 -21.35 -3.75 -4.55
N LEU A 138 -22.15 -3.43 -5.56
CA LEU A 138 -23.53 -3.91 -5.72
C LEU A 138 -23.58 -5.26 -6.45
N ASP A 139 -22.71 -5.45 -7.43
CA ASP A 139 -22.73 -6.61 -8.33
C ASP A 139 -21.56 -7.58 -8.08
N PHE A 140 -21.01 -7.57 -6.87
CA PHE A 140 -19.86 -8.41 -6.54
C PHE A 140 -20.18 -9.91 -6.65
N ASP A 141 -21.40 -10.34 -6.31
CA ASP A 141 -21.81 -11.74 -6.45
C ASP A 141 -21.85 -12.17 -7.92
N CYS A 142 -22.30 -11.28 -8.83
CA CYS A 142 -22.21 -11.51 -10.26
C CYS A 142 -20.74 -11.62 -10.71
N ALA A 143 -19.87 -10.73 -10.23
CA ALA A 143 -18.44 -10.79 -10.51
C ALA A 143 -17.80 -12.12 -10.04
N GLN A 144 -18.19 -12.61 -8.86
CA GLN A 144 -17.73 -13.90 -8.34
C GLN A 144 -18.14 -15.05 -9.23
N MET A 145 -19.42 -15.13 -9.61
CA MET A 145 -19.92 -16.17 -10.52
C MET A 145 -19.23 -16.11 -11.90
N LEU A 146 -19.03 -14.90 -12.44
CA LEU A 146 -18.33 -14.70 -13.70
C LEU A 146 -16.88 -15.20 -13.62
N VAL A 147 -16.13 -14.81 -12.57
CA VAL A 147 -14.73 -15.23 -12.39
C VAL A 147 -14.64 -16.75 -12.17
N GLU A 148 -15.53 -17.33 -11.37
CA GLU A 148 -15.58 -18.77 -11.16
C GLU A 148 -15.79 -19.52 -12.48
N ASN A 149 -16.82 -19.15 -13.23
CA ASN A 149 -17.21 -19.86 -14.44
C ASN A 149 -16.23 -19.67 -15.59
N GLN A 150 -15.60 -18.49 -15.72
CA GLN A 150 -14.68 -18.21 -16.83
C GLN A 150 -13.23 -18.56 -16.52
N CYS A 151 -12.83 -18.55 -15.25
CA CYS A 151 -11.42 -18.57 -14.85
C CYS A 151 -11.11 -19.60 -13.75
N GLY A 152 -12.13 -20.19 -13.13
CA GLY A 152 -12.01 -21.23 -12.12
C GLY A 152 -11.78 -20.72 -10.69
N MET A 153 -11.90 -21.65 -9.74
CA MET A 153 -11.86 -21.37 -8.29
C MET A 153 -10.59 -20.68 -7.81
N TYR A 154 -9.44 -20.92 -8.43
CA TYR A 154 -8.19 -20.30 -8.01
C TYR A 154 -8.16 -18.79 -8.29
N ALA A 155 -8.68 -18.35 -9.44
CA ALA A 155 -8.83 -16.93 -9.76
C ALA A 155 -9.88 -16.27 -8.85
N LEU A 156 -10.99 -16.95 -8.57
CA LEU A 156 -12.01 -16.49 -7.63
C LEU A 156 -11.43 -16.28 -6.23
N LYS A 157 -10.67 -17.26 -5.73
CA LYS A 157 -10.01 -17.15 -4.42
C LYS A 157 -9.09 -15.94 -4.37
N GLN A 158 -8.27 -15.72 -5.39
CA GLN A 158 -7.40 -14.54 -5.46
C GLN A 158 -8.18 -13.23 -5.47
N MET A 159 -9.30 -13.15 -6.20
CA MET A 159 -10.18 -11.98 -6.19
C MET A 159 -10.73 -11.71 -4.79
N ASN A 160 -11.24 -12.74 -4.12
CA ASN A 160 -11.88 -12.62 -2.81
C ASN A 160 -10.88 -12.26 -1.71
N ASP A 161 -9.74 -12.94 -1.67
CA ASP A 161 -8.68 -12.69 -0.69
C ASP A 161 -8.14 -11.26 -0.79
N ASN A 162 -8.20 -10.65 -1.98
CA ASN A 162 -7.65 -9.32 -2.25
C ASN A 162 -8.74 -8.28 -2.57
N LYS A 163 -10.01 -8.54 -2.23
CA LYS A 163 -11.15 -7.69 -2.60
C LYS A 163 -10.93 -6.22 -2.26
N ASN A 164 -10.45 -5.93 -1.05
CA ASN A 164 -10.23 -4.56 -0.60
C ASN A 164 -9.14 -3.87 -1.42
N PHE A 165 -7.96 -4.49 -1.53
CA PHE A 165 -6.87 -3.97 -2.36
C PHE A 165 -7.29 -3.71 -3.81
N ILE A 166 -8.04 -4.64 -4.41
CA ILE A 166 -8.54 -4.51 -5.78
C ILE A 166 -9.50 -3.32 -5.89
N ALA A 167 -10.48 -3.21 -4.99
CA ALA A 167 -11.42 -2.09 -4.97
C ALA A 167 -10.71 -0.75 -4.77
N ASP A 168 -9.68 -0.70 -3.91
CA ASP A 168 -8.87 0.50 -3.66
C ASP A 168 -8.06 0.90 -4.90
N PHE A 169 -7.45 -0.07 -5.58
CA PHE A 169 -6.71 0.16 -6.81
C PHE A 169 -7.57 0.81 -7.91
N PHE A 170 -8.84 0.42 -7.98
CA PHE A 170 -9.82 1.01 -8.90
C PHE A 170 -10.47 2.31 -8.38
N GLY A 171 -10.07 2.80 -7.20
CA GLY A 171 -10.54 4.09 -6.66
C GLY A 171 -11.89 4.02 -5.95
N CYS A 172 -12.35 2.81 -5.59
CA CYS A 172 -13.70 2.60 -5.06
C CYS A 172 -13.83 2.73 -3.54
N LYS A 173 -12.71 2.95 -2.84
CA LYS A 173 -12.69 3.35 -1.43
C LYS A 173 -11.57 4.38 -1.22
N LEU A 174 -11.88 5.41 -0.44
CA LEU A 174 -10.96 6.52 -0.16
C LEU A 174 -9.94 6.23 0.97
N SER A 175 -10.08 5.11 1.69
CA SER A 175 -9.29 4.82 2.90
C SER A 175 -8.60 3.46 2.81
N SER A 176 -7.39 3.42 2.26
CA SER A 176 -6.55 2.22 2.24
C SER A 176 -5.06 2.52 2.39
N THR A 177 -4.29 1.47 2.64
CA THR A 177 -2.83 1.46 2.78
C THR A 177 -2.11 2.19 1.63
N ILE A 178 -2.61 2.06 0.40
CA ILE A 178 -2.08 2.78 -0.78
C ILE A 178 -2.21 4.30 -0.58
N ASN A 179 -3.42 4.80 -0.28
CA ASN A 179 -3.67 6.23 -0.06
C ASN A 179 -2.93 6.76 1.19
N ARG A 180 -2.81 5.95 2.25
CA ARG A 180 -2.05 6.31 3.47
C ARG A 180 -0.56 6.48 3.19
N MET A 181 0.02 5.60 2.37
CA MET A 181 1.44 5.68 1.99
C MET A 181 1.71 6.77 0.94
N GLU A 182 0.78 6.98 0.00
CA GLU A 182 0.81 8.12 -0.93
C GLU A 182 0.72 9.47 -0.18
N SER A 183 -0.15 9.60 0.82
CA SER A 183 -0.31 10.84 1.60
C SER A 183 0.93 11.18 2.44
N LYS A 184 1.69 10.17 2.90
CA LYS A 184 2.99 10.38 3.57
C LYS A 184 4.06 10.97 2.64
N LYS A 185 3.96 10.77 1.32
CA LYS A 185 4.84 11.39 0.33
C LYS A 185 4.63 12.91 0.25
N ILE A 186 3.39 13.37 0.39
CA ILE A 186 3.06 14.81 0.31
C ILE A 186 3.52 15.55 1.57
N GLY A 187 3.33 14.97 2.77
CA GLY A 187 3.75 15.58 4.04
C GLY A 187 5.26 15.57 4.31
N SER A 188 6.07 14.89 3.50
CA SER A 188 7.54 14.86 3.61
C SER A 188 8.23 15.87 2.68
N SER A 189 7.50 16.53 1.78
CA SER A 189 8.06 17.47 0.79
C SER A 189 7.93 18.94 1.21
N GLU A 190 7.27 19.23 2.33
CA GLU A 190 6.87 20.60 2.71
C GLU A 190 7.73 21.24 3.81
N LYS A 191 8.96 20.73 4.03
CA LYS A 191 9.86 21.25 5.08
C LYS A 191 11.31 21.54 4.70
N ASP A 192 11.64 21.62 3.40
CA ASP A 192 13.00 21.93 2.97
C ASP A 192 13.04 22.95 1.82
N ASP A 193 12.33 24.08 1.94
CA ASP A 193 12.51 25.18 0.98
C ASP A 193 12.38 26.60 1.57
N ASP A 194 12.92 26.80 2.79
CA ASP A 194 13.17 28.13 3.35
C ASP A 194 14.67 28.33 3.65
N ARG A 195 15.49 28.30 2.60
CA ARG A 195 16.77 29.03 2.55
C ARG A 195 16.69 30.07 1.44
N GLN A 196 15.96 31.16 1.70
CA GLN A 196 16.11 32.37 0.90
C GLN A 196 17.50 32.99 1.12
N ILE A 197 18.38 32.75 0.16
CA ILE A 197 19.51 33.61 -0.16
C ILE A 197 18.93 34.88 -0.80
N GLY A 198 18.88 35.97 -0.03
CA GLY A 198 18.54 37.30 -0.53
C GLY A 198 19.79 38.15 -0.70
N PHE A 199 20.35 38.19 -1.91
CA PHE A 199 21.30 39.23 -2.33
C PHE A 199 20.84 39.83 -3.68
N LEU A 200 20.60 41.14 -3.63
CA LEU A 200 20.68 42.17 -4.68
C LEU A 200 19.63 42.21 -5.81
N ARG A 201 18.88 43.32 -5.82
CA ARG A 201 18.73 44.25 -6.96
C ARG A 201 18.06 45.54 -6.47
N GLU A 202 18.82 46.63 -6.40
CA GLU A 202 18.90 47.72 -7.40
C GLU A 202 17.63 48.58 -7.44
N SER A 203 17.78 49.81 -6.94
CA SER A 203 16.81 50.88 -6.91
C SER A 203 17.06 51.80 -8.11
N GLU A 204 16.02 52.01 -8.92
CA GLU A 204 15.79 53.26 -9.67
C GLU A 204 14.56 53.96 -9.06
#